data_AF-A0A538CEZ7-F1
#
_entry.id   AF-A0A538CEZ7-F1
#
_cell.length_a   1.000
_cell.length_b   1.000
_cell.length_c   1.000
_cell.angle_alpha   90.00
_cell.angle_beta   90.00
_cell.angle_gamma   90.00
#
_symmetry.space_group_name_H-M   'P 1'
#
loop_
_entity.id
_entity.type
_entity.pdbx_description
1 polymer ?
#
loop_
_entity_poly.entity_id
_entity_poly.type
_entity_poly.pdbx_seq_one_letter_code
_entity_poly.pdbx_strand_id
1 'polypeptide(L)'
;MTSPRPYHGVFLTAPLGAGGAPGSWSVVYNGSTVTTGGHNDLRGTYPGHDIYQERVGDYVYAAATATYGLGVWTDAQNATVCTPVQDYRAASLAAGTLALPAPWPLGDCPDTFGNTDTWSATTG
;
A
#
# COMPACT_ATOMS: atom_id res chain seq x y z
N MET A 1 -11.58 8.19 -11.86
CA MET A 1 -10.56 7.44 -11.09
C MET A 1 -11.10 6.09 -10.64
N THR A 2 -11.30 5.18 -11.59
CA THR A 2 -12.06 3.94 -11.39
C THR A 2 -11.28 2.66 -11.68
N SER A 3 -10.11 2.76 -12.32
CA SER A 3 -9.24 1.61 -12.59
C SER A 3 -8.59 1.11 -11.29
N PRO A 4 -8.59 -0.20 -11.01
CA PRO A 4 -7.84 -0.78 -9.91
C PRO A 4 -6.35 -0.48 -9.97
N ARG A 5 -5.73 -0.33 -8.79
CA ARG A 5 -4.30 -0.04 -8.65
C ARG A 5 -3.65 -1.05 -7.70
N PRO A 6 -3.27 -2.25 -8.20
CA PRO A 6 -2.67 -3.28 -7.35
C PRO A 6 -1.49 -2.73 -6.53
N TYR A 7 -1.53 -2.93 -5.22
CA TYR A 7 -0.51 -2.49 -4.26
C TYR A 7 -0.29 -3.61 -3.24
N HIS A 8 0.95 -4.05 -3.11
CA HIS A 8 1.37 -5.15 -2.25
C HIS A 8 2.86 -5.02 -1.92
N GLY A 9 3.26 -5.55 -0.77
CA GLY A 9 4.65 -5.68 -0.40
C GLY A 9 5.36 -6.86 -1.06
N VAL A 10 6.66 -6.69 -1.24
CA VAL A 10 7.58 -7.73 -1.72
C VAL A 10 8.83 -7.69 -0.86
N PHE A 11 9.25 -8.85 -0.35
CA PHE A 11 10.52 -9.01 0.36
C PHE A 11 11.39 -10.02 -0.39
N LEU A 12 12.58 -9.57 -0.81
CA LEU A 12 13.56 -10.37 -1.52
C LEU A 12 14.83 -10.50 -0.67
N THR A 13 15.52 -11.64 -0.77
CA THR A 13 16.82 -11.87 -0.15
C THR A 13 17.84 -12.31 -1.19
N ALA A 14 19.11 -12.00 -0.98
CA ALA A 14 20.21 -12.47 -1.81
C ALA A 14 21.43 -12.79 -0.92
N PRO A 15 22.11 -13.93 -1.14
CA PRO A 15 23.37 -14.22 -0.46
C PRO A 15 24.46 -13.23 -0.93
N LEU A 16 25.36 -12.84 -0.04
CA LEU A 16 26.51 -12.02 -0.40
C LEU A 16 27.66 -12.90 -0.88
N GLY A 17 28.20 -12.59 -2.07
CA GLY A 17 29.36 -13.27 -2.64
C GLY A 17 30.69 -12.81 -2.05
N ALA A 18 31.79 -13.43 -2.48
CA ALA A 18 33.14 -12.96 -2.17
C ALA A 18 33.32 -11.53 -2.68
N GLY A 19 33.55 -10.57 -1.77
CA GLY A 19 33.62 -9.14 -2.08
C GLY A 19 32.37 -8.34 -1.72
N GLY A 20 31.34 -8.96 -1.13
CA GLY A 20 30.17 -8.26 -0.58
C GLY A 20 29.10 -7.88 -1.60
N ALA A 21 29.25 -8.28 -2.86
CA ALA A 21 28.22 -8.08 -3.88
C ALA A 21 27.04 -9.05 -3.65
N PRO A 22 25.77 -8.60 -3.77
CA PRO A 22 24.61 -9.48 -3.77
C PRO A 22 24.64 -10.47 -4.94
N GLY A 23 24.32 -11.73 -4.66
CA GLY A 23 24.07 -12.77 -5.66
C GLY A 23 22.65 -12.73 -6.24
N SER A 24 22.14 -13.88 -6.67
CA SER A 24 20.77 -14.01 -7.18
C SER A 24 19.73 -13.74 -6.09
N TRP A 25 18.74 -12.90 -6.41
CA TRP A 25 17.62 -12.60 -5.53
C TRP A 25 16.59 -13.74 -5.51
N SER A 26 16.09 -14.05 -4.32
CA SER A 26 15.01 -15.00 -4.07
C SER A 26 13.87 -14.30 -3.34
N VAL A 27 12.64 -14.63 -3.71
CA VAL A 27 11.43 -14.10 -3.07
C VAL A 27 11.23 -14.79 -1.72
N VAL A 28 11.13 -13.99 -0.66
CA VAL A 28 10.72 -14.44 0.68
C VAL A 28 9.23 -14.17 0.92
N TYR A 29 8.78 -12.99 0.50
CA TYR A 29 7.36 -12.61 0.53
C TYR A 29 6.98 -11.93 -0.78
N ASN A 30 5.80 -12.26 -1.28
CA ASN A 30 5.16 -11.56 -2.39
C ASN A 30 3.66 -11.54 -2.13
N GLY A 31 3.14 -10.36 -1.77
CA GLY A 31 1.72 -10.18 -1.46
C GLY A 31 0.80 -10.37 -2.66
N SER A 32 -0.49 -10.49 -2.39
CA SER A 32 -1.51 -10.63 -3.44
C SER A 32 -1.66 -9.34 -4.24
N THR A 33 -1.78 -9.45 -5.56
CA THR A 33 -2.16 -8.35 -6.45
C THR A 33 -3.66 -8.33 -6.77
N VAL A 34 -4.43 -9.27 -6.20
CA VAL A 34 -5.87 -9.39 -6.46
C VAL A 34 -6.62 -8.27 -5.76
N THR A 35 -7.32 -7.46 -6.56
CA THR A 35 -8.05 -6.27 -6.08
C THR A 35 -9.55 -6.49 -5.89
N THR A 36 -10.02 -7.73 -5.97
CA THR A 36 -11.42 -8.09 -5.71
C THR A 36 -11.84 -7.63 -4.32
N GLY A 37 -13.01 -6.98 -4.23
CA GLY A 37 -13.48 -6.38 -2.97
C GLY A 37 -12.77 -5.07 -2.61
N GLY A 38 -11.89 -4.54 -3.47
CA GLY A 38 -11.18 -3.28 -3.22
C GLY A 38 -9.96 -3.42 -2.28
N HIS A 39 -9.56 -4.64 -1.97
CA HIS A 39 -8.33 -4.97 -1.23
C HIS A 39 -7.09 -4.87 -2.12
N ASN A 40 -5.90 -4.79 -1.52
CA ASN A 40 -4.62 -4.69 -2.26
C ASN A 40 -4.66 -3.58 -3.34
N ASP A 41 -5.41 -2.51 -3.09
CA ASP A 41 -5.67 -1.45 -4.06
C ASP A 41 -5.31 -0.10 -3.45
N LEU A 42 -4.39 0.62 -4.08
CA LEU A 42 -3.89 1.90 -3.60
C LEU A 42 -5.00 2.94 -3.42
N ARG A 43 -6.12 2.80 -4.12
CA ARG A 43 -7.29 3.69 -3.97
C ARG A 43 -7.93 3.61 -2.59
N GLY A 44 -7.75 2.50 -1.89
CA GLY A 44 -8.21 2.31 -0.51
C GLY A 44 -7.40 3.09 0.54
N THR A 45 -6.32 3.79 0.16
CA THR A 45 -5.42 4.49 1.09
C THR A 45 -5.60 6.01 1.04
N TYR A 46 -5.13 6.69 2.08
CA TYR A 46 -5.05 8.16 2.15
C TYR A 46 -3.93 8.59 3.14
N PRO A 47 -3.42 9.83 3.06
CA PRO A 47 -2.27 10.25 3.87
C PRO A 47 -2.57 10.65 5.32
N GLY A 48 -3.75 10.30 5.86
CA GLY A 48 -4.13 10.57 7.25
C GLY A 48 -4.61 12.00 7.53
N HIS A 49 -4.37 12.95 6.63
CA HIS A 49 -4.71 14.37 6.82
C HIS A 49 -5.67 14.93 5.77
N ASP A 50 -5.81 14.28 4.61
CA ASP A 50 -6.88 14.53 3.66
C ASP A 50 -7.24 13.24 2.90
N ILE A 51 -8.38 13.25 2.21
CA ILE A 51 -8.88 12.15 1.37
C ILE A 51 -8.78 12.46 -0.13
N TYR A 52 -8.14 13.57 -0.51
CA TYR A 52 -7.99 13.96 -1.90
C TYR A 52 -6.89 13.15 -2.60
N GLN A 53 -5.78 12.85 -1.92
CA GLN A 53 -4.74 12.00 -2.50
C GLN A 53 -4.83 10.55 -2.01
N GLU A 54 -4.38 9.64 -2.87
CA GLU A 54 -4.00 8.28 -2.52
C GLU A 54 -2.60 8.32 -1.87
N ARG A 55 -2.27 7.36 -0.99
CA ARG A 55 -0.94 7.26 -0.37
C ARG A 55 -0.28 5.93 -0.71
N VAL A 56 0.89 6.01 -1.33
CA VAL A 56 1.89 4.94 -1.28
C VAL A 56 2.52 5.06 0.11
N GLY A 57 2.36 4.03 0.95
CA GLY A 57 2.67 4.11 2.37
C GLY A 57 4.12 4.52 2.67
N ASP A 58 4.35 4.99 3.90
CA ASP A 58 5.70 5.22 4.41
C ASP A 58 6.23 3.92 5.05
N TYR A 59 7.48 3.89 5.50
CA TYR A 59 8.05 2.76 6.26
C TYR A 59 8.44 1.50 5.49
N VAL A 60 9.05 1.64 4.30
CA VAL A 60 9.71 0.51 3.61
C VAL A 60 11.15 0.39 4.09
N TYR A 61 11.44 -0.60 4.93
CA TYR A 61 12.76 -0.83 5.49
C TYR A 61 13.15 -2.30 5.46
N ALA A 62 14.45 -2.56 5.39
CA ALA A 62 15.02 -3.88 5.57
C ALA A 62 16.32 -3.80 6.40
N ALA A 63 16.56 -4.83 7.19
CA ALA A 63 17.78 -5.02 7.96
C ALA A 63 18.25 -6.47 7.82
N ALA A 64 19.56 -6.70 7.88
CA ALA A 64 20.13 -8.02 7.79
C ALA A 64 21.36 -8.19 8.68
N THR A 65 21.57 -9.43 9.10
CA THR A 65 22.79 -9.96 9.71
C THR A 65 23.39 -11.02 8.77
N ALA A 66 24.46 -11.70 9.19
CA ALA A 66 25.04 -12.77 8.40
C ALA A 66 24.08 -13.95 8.11
N THR A 67 23.08 -14.18 8.97
CA THR A 67 22.21 -15.37 8.91
C THR A 67 20.72 -15.04 8.99
N TYR A 68 20.34 -13.77 9.07
CA TYR A 68 18.94 -13.36 9.28
C TYR A 68 18.65 -12.05 8.57
N GLY A 69 17.50 -11.93 7.92
CA GLY A 69 16.96 -10.70 7.35
C GLY A 69 15.53 -10.44 7.83
N LEU A 70 15.19 -9.17 7.98
CA LEU A 70 13.86 -8.66 8.28
C LEU A 70 13.53 -7.54 7.31
N GLY A 71 12.32 -7.57 6.75
CA GLY A 71 11.71 -6.45 6.05
C GLY A 71 10.46 -5.97 6.80
N VAL A 72 10.21 -4.67 6.78
CA VAL A 72 8.94 -4.05 7.17
C VAL A 72 8.47 -3.09 6.08
N TRP A 73 7.17 -3.03 5.84
CA TRP A 73 6.56 -2.13 4.86
C TRP A 73 5.13 -1.80 5.26
N THR A 74 4.61 -0.66 4.77
CA THR A 74 3.16 -0.41 4.81
C THR A 74 2.48 -1.16 3.66
N ASP A 75 1.35 -1.81 3.94
CA ASP A 75 0.56 -2.54 2.95
C ASP A 75 -0.92 -2.15 3.06
N ALA A 76 -1.66 -2.24 1.94
CA ALA A 76 -3.09 -1.93 1.87
C ALA A 76 -3.94 -3.19 1.61
N GLN A 77 -3.41 -4.37 1.87
CA GLN A 77 -4.15 -5.63 1.69
C GLN A 77 -5.46 -5.69 2.48
N ASN A 78 -5.52 -5.03 3.63
CA ASN A 78 -6.73 -4.95 4.46
C ASN A 78 -7.54 -3.69 4.20
N ALA A 79 -7.07 -2.76 3.36
CA ALA A 79 -7.82 -1.57 2.99
C ALA A 79 -8.95 -1.93 2.03
N THR A 80 -10.05 -1.20 2.07
CA THR A 80 -11.13 -1.35 1.08
C THR A 80 -11.36 -0.02 0.36
N VAL A 81 -11.50 -0.06 -0.96
CA VAL A 81 -11.84 1.14 -1.75
C VAL A 81 -13.19 1.72 -1.33
N CYS A 82 -13.21 3.03 -1.08
CA CYS A 82 -14.44 3.78 -0.79
C CYS A 82 -14.93 4.51 -2.05
N THR A 83 -16.08 4.12 -2.60
CA THR A 83 -16.63 4.73 -3.82
C THR A 83 -16.89 6.23 -3.68
N PRO A 84 -17.53 6.74 -2.60
CA PRO A 84 -17.72 8.19 -2.44
C PRO A 84 -16.42 9.00 -2.46
N VAL A 85 -15.34 8.47 -1.85
CA VAL A 85 -14.02 9.10 -1.91
C VAL A 85 -13.48 9.09 -3.34
N GLN A 86 -13.61 7.99 -4.08
CA GLN A 86 -13.14 7.93 -5.46
C GLN A 86 -13.89 8.91 -6.38
N ASP A 87 -15.19 9.08 -6.18
CA ASP A 87 -16.00 10.04 -6.92
C ASP A 87 -15.59 11.49 -6.59
N TYR A 88 -15.41 11.80 -5.29
CA TYR A 88 -14.88 13.08 -4.84
C TYR A 88 -13.51 13.41 -5.45
N ARG A 89 -12.58 12.45 -5.42
CA ARG A 89 -11.24 12.61 -5.98
C ARG A 89 -11.32 12.86 -7.50
N ALA A 90 -12.18 12.11 -8.21
CA ALA A 90 -12.36 12.26 -9.65
C ALA A 90 -12.99 13.62 -10.02
N ALA A 91 -14.03 14.05 -9.29
CA ALA A 91 -14.67 15.34 -9.47
C ALA A 91 -13.69 16.50 -9.19
N SER A 92 -12.92 16.39 -8.12
CA SER A 92 -11.91 17.39 -7.75
C SER A 92 -10.82 17.53 -8.82
N LEU A 93 -10.32 16.40 -9.33
CA LEU A 93 -9.34 16.38 -10.41
C LEU A 93 -9.90 17.02 -11.69
N ALA A 94 -11.14 16.70 -12.05
CA ALA A 94 -11.79 17.26 -13.24
C ALA A 94 -12.03 18.78 -13.12
N ALA A 95 -12.37 19.26 -11.93
CA ALA A 95 -12.59 20.68 -11.66
C ALA A 95 -11.29 21.49 -11.50
N GLY A 96 -10.15 20.83 -11.26
CA GLY A 96 -8.88 21.48 -10.92
C GLY A 96 -8.87 22.11 -9.52
N THR A 97 -9.83 21.75 -8.66
CA THR A 97 -10.01 22.26 -7.29
C THR A 97 -10.79 21.24 -6.46
N LEU A 98 -10.86 21.38 -5.14
CA LEU A 98 -11.60 20.46 -4.28
C LEU A 98 -13.11 20.58 -4.52
N ALA A 99 -13.76 19.47 -4.84
CA ALA A 99 -15.20 19.39 -5.04
C ALA A 99 -15.92 19.26 -3.68
N LEU A 100 -16.51 20.35 -3.18
CA LEU A 100 -17.18 20.38 -1.89
C LEU A 100 -18.71 20.20 -2.01
N PRO A 101 -19.37 19.57 -1.02
CA PRO A 101 -18.77 18.99 0.19
C PRO A 101 -17.99 17.69 -0.10
N ALA A 102 -16.90 17.49 0.62
CA ALA A 102 -16.16 16.23 0.60
C ALA A 102 -16.98 15.15 1.36
N PRO A 103 -16.85 13.86 0.99
CA PRO A 103 -17.51 12.77 1.70
C PRO A 103 -16.96 12.64 3.12
N TRP A 104 -17.77 12.09 4.02
CA TRP A 104 -17.43 11.84 5.41
C TRP A 104 -17.05 10.37 5.59
N PRO A 105 -15.75 10.02 5.69
CA PRO A 105 -15.34 8.61 5.64
C PRO A 105 -15.92 7.74 6.75
N LEU A 106 -16.23 8.32 7.93
CA LEU A 106 -16.83 7.56 9.03
C LEU A 106 -18.28 7.12 8.77
N GLY A 107 -18.99 7.77 7.84
CA GLY A 107 -20.37 7.43 7.48
C GLY A 107 -20.52 6.87 6.06
N ASP A 108 -19.65 7.31 5.14
CA ASP A 108 -19.79 7.05 3.71
C ASP A 108 -18.90 5.91 3.20
N CYS A 109 -17.94 5.44 4.00
CA CYS A 109 -16.97 4.42 3.59
C CYS A 109 -17.12 3.11 4.38
N PRO A 110 -16.63 1.98 3.83
CA PRO A 110 -16.45 0.75 4.60
C PRO A 110 -15.51 0.95 5.79
N ASP A 111 -15.72 0.20 6.88
CA ASP A 111 -14.92 0.28 8.12
C ASP A 111 -13.41 0.08 7.90
N THR A 112 -13.04 -0.59 6.81
CA THR A 112 -11.66 -0.90 6.42
C THR A 112 -11.06 0.13 5.46
N PHE A 113 -11.75 1.21 5.10
CA PHE A 113 -11.16 2.28 4.28
C PHE A 113 -9.98 2.92 5.01
N GLY A 114 -8.84 3.01 4.32
CA GLY A 114 -7.58 3.51 4.88
C GLY A 114 -6.88 2.57 5.86
N ASN A 115 -7.28 1.31 5.94
CA ASN A 115 -6.60 0.31 6.75
C ASN A 115 -5.25 -0.07 6.13
N THR A 116 -4.25 0.78 6.33
CA THR A 116 -2.86 0.58 5.92
C THR A 116 -2.02 0.14 7.11
N ASP A 117 -1.75 -1.15 7.19
CA ASP A 117 -1.02 -1.77 8.28
C ASP A 117 0.49 -1.81 8.00
N THR A 118 1.31 -1.89 9.04
CA THR A 118 2.72 -2.28 8.90
C THR A 118 2.85 -3.79 8.89
N TRP A 119 3.35 -4.33 7.79
CA TRP A 119 3.62 -5.75 7.58
C TRP A 119 5.11 -6.03 7.70
N SER A 120 5.44 -7.31 7.95
CA SER A 120 6.82 -7.75 8.04
C SER A 120 6.99 -9.17 7.49
N ALA A 121 8.19 -9.46 6.97
CA ALA A 121 8.63 -10.81 6.68
C ALA A 121 10.09 -10.99 7.09
N THR A 122 10.46 -12.23 7.37
CA THR A 122 11.79 -12.59 7.85
C THR A 122 12.33 -13.76 7.04
N THR A 123 13.66 -13.90 6.95
CA THR A 123 14.28 -15.08 6.30
C THR A 123 14.21 -16.35 7.16
N GLY A 124 13.76 -16.23 8.41
CA GLY A 124 13.76 -17.30 9.42
C GLY A 124 14.86 -17.10 10.44
#